data_AF-A0AAD2E175-F1
#
_entry.id   AF-A0AAD2E175-F1
#
_cell.length_a   1.000
_cell.length_b   1.000
_cell.length_c   1.000
_cell.angle_alpha   90.00
_cell.angle_beta   90.00
_cell.angle_gamma   90.00
#
_symmetry.space_group_name_H-M   'P 1'
#
loop_
_entity.id
_entity.type
_entity.pdbx_description
1 polymer ?
#
loop_
_entity_poly.entity_id
_entity_poly.type
_entity_poly.pdbx_seq_one_letter_code
_entity_poly.pdbx_strand_id
1 'polypeptide(L)'
;MEYIYNIGDRCDAKVTTRSNVSNVKKIYEALDDVHKKMFLKSCFSKLYDIGNMKISAQLIHNLLLRRVVSVDEDELRFCLGLEKDVRFSLYEFMLVTGLSPANEEE
;
A
#
# COMPACT_ATOMS: atom_id res chain seq x y z
N MET A 1 -8.84 -20.99 -7.58
CA MET A 1 -10.17 -20.60 -7.10
C MET A 1 -10.25 -19.09 -7.21
N GLU A 2 -11.05 -18.56 -8.14
CA GLU A 2 -11.33 -17.12 -8.18
C GLU A 2 -12.25 -16.75 -7.03
N TYR A 3 -11.82 -15.81 -6.20
CA TYR A 3 -12.62 -15.31 -5.09
C TYR A 3 -13.58 -14.24 -5.62
N ILE A 4 -14.79 -14.64 -6.00
CA ILE A 4 -15.81 -13.74 -6.54
C ILE A 4 -16.69 -13.22 -5.40
N TYR A 5 -16.60 -11.92 -5.11
CA TYR A 5 -17.41 -11.26 -4.08
C TYR A 5 -18.67 -10.65 -4.72
N ASN A 6 -19.86 -11.03 -4.25
CA ASN A 6 -21.11 -10.45 -4.77
C ASN A 6 -21.30 -9.02 -4.25
N ILE A 7 -21.67 -8.12 -5.16
CA ILE A 7 -21.76 -6.66 -4.88
C ILE A 7 -22.83 -6.35 -3.83
N GLY A 8 -23.88 -7.15 -3.74
CA GLY A 8 -24.98 -7.01 -2.77
C GLY A 8 -24.56 -7.26 -1.31
N ASP A 9 -23.40 -7.89 -1.09
CA ASP A 9 -22.88 -8.20 0.24
C ASP A 9 -21.98 -7.07 0.80
N ARG A 10 -21.90 -5.93 0.09
CA ARG A 10 -21.10 -4.78 0.54
C ARG A 10 -21.89 -3.98 1.59
N CYS A 11 -21.31 -3.87 2.79
CA CYS A 11 -21.83 -2.98 3.81
C CYS A 11 -21.43 -1.52 3.52
N ASP A 12 -22.34 -0.57 3.73
CA ASP A 12 -22.05 0.87 3.67
C ASP A 12 -21.09 1.26 4.81
N ALA A 13 -19.79 1.19 4.53
CA ALA A 13 -18.76 1.63 5.44
C ALA A 13 -18.34 3.06 5.07
N LYS A 14 -18.50 4.01 6.00
CA LYS A 14 -17.93 5.34 5.85
C LYS A 14 -16.41 5.24 5.99
N VAL A 15 -15.69 5.38 4.89
CA VAL A 15 -14.23 5.34 4.86
C VAL A 15 -13.68 6.50 5.69
N THR A 16 -13.17 6.20 6.89
CA THR A 16 -12.42 7.19 7.69
C THR A 16 -10.93 6.89 7.60
N THR A 17 -10.21 7.68 6.81
CA THR A 17 -8.75 7.63 6.74
C THR A 17 -8.12 8.29 7.95
N ARG A 18 -7.93 7.51 9.03
CA ARG A 18 -7.14 7.94 10.20
C ARG A 18 -5.68 7.51 10.12
N SER A 19 -5.13 7.33 8.92
CA SER A 19 -3.70 7.07 8.75
C SER A 19 -2.94 8.37 8.96
N ASN A 20 -2.41 8.58 10.17
CA ASN A 20 -1.47 9.65 10.42
C ASN A 20 -0.03 9.11 10.40
N VAL A 21 0.59 9.19 9.23
CA VAL A 21 1.96 8.71 9.00
C VAL A 21 3.00 9.57 9.74
N SER A 22 2.63 10.76 10.24
CA SER A 22 3.50 11.59 11.10
C SER A 22 3.96 10.85 12.37
N ASN A 23 3.19 9.87 12.83
CA ASN A 23 3.56 9.07 13.99
C ASN A 23 4.75 8.14 13.71
N VAL A 24 4.97 7.75 12.46
CA VAL A 24 6.12 6.93 12.05
C VAL A 24 7.43 7.69 12.30
N LYS A 25 7.45 8.99 11.99
CA LYS A 25 8.60 9.86 12.28
C LYS A 25 8.89 9.93 13.78
N LYS A 26 7.85 10.11 14.61
CA LYS A 26 8.00 10.13 16.07
C LYS A 26 8.55 8.82 16.62
N ILE A 27 8.08 7.69 16.09
CA ILE A 27 8.60 6.36 16.45
C ILE A 27 10.08 6.27 16.06
N TYR A 28 10.43 6.61 14.82
CA TYR A 28 11.81 6.57 14.34
C TYR A 28 12.76 7.42 15.18
N GLU A 29 12.37 8.64 15.53
CA GLU A 29 13.17 9.56 16.35
C GLU A 29 13.45 9.01 17.76
N ALA A 30 12.52 8.22 18.32
CA ALA A 30 12.65 7.61 19.64
C ALA A 30 13.50 6.32 19.67
N LEU A 31 13.86 5.76 18.52
CA LEU A 31 14.68 4.55 18.44
C LEU A 31 16.17 4.85 18.70
N ASP A 32 16.88 3.87 19.26
CA ASP A 32 18.34 3.88 19.30
C ASP A 32 18.95 3.58 17.91
N ASP A 33 20.28 3.71 17.80
CA ASP A 33 20.98 3.59 16.52
C ASP A 33 20.90 2.19 15.90
N VAL A 34 20.76 1.14 16.72
CA VAL A 34 20.61 -0.24 16.23
C VAL A 34 19.23 -0.41 15.60
N HIS A 35 18.19 0.00 16.32
CA HIS A 35 16.81 -0.11 15.85
C HIS A 35 16.50 0.84 14.69
N LYS A 36 17.14 2.01 14.61
CA LYS A 36 17.06 2.91 13.43
C LYS A 36 17.56 2.22 12.17
N LYS A 37 18.70 1.51 12.24
CA LYS A 37 19.23 0.74 11.10
C LYS A 37 18.28 -0.39 10.69
N MET A 38 17.67 -1.08 11.65
CA MET A 38 16.66 -2.12 11.35
C MET A 38 15.41 -1.51 10.71
N PHE A 39 14.95 -0.38 11.24
CA PHE A 39 13.80 0.35 10.71
C PHE A 39 14.00 0.75 9.25
N LEU A 40 15.17 1.32 8.91
CA LEU A 40 15.50 1.73 7.54
C LEU A 40 15.56 0.56 6.54
N LYS A 41 15.84 -0.66 7.01
CA LYS A 41 15.80 -1.88 6.19
C LYS A 41 14.39 -2.49 6.08
N SER A 42 13.45 -2.06 6.90
CA SER A 42 12.09 -2.59 6.91
C SER A 42 11.20 -1.93 5.86
N CYS A 43 10.03 -2.51 5.61
CA CYS A 43 9.00 -1.89 4.78
C CYS A 43 8.48 -0.54 5.34
N PHE A 44 8.65 -0.28 6.64
CA PHE A 44 8.22 0.97 7.28
C PHE A 44 9.12 2.16 6.93
N SER A 45 10.33 1.92 6.43
CA SER A 45 11.22 2.98 5.92
C SER A 45 10.52 3.88 4.89
N LYS A 46 9.73 3.28 4.01
CA LYS A 46 8.97 4.00 2.99
C LYS A 46 7.88 4.88 3.60
N LEU A 47 7.25 4.43 4.68
CA LEU A 47 6.30 5.27 5.42
C LEU A 47 6.98 6.47 6.06
N TYR A 48 8.23 6.32 6.52
CA TYR A 48 9.02 7.44 7.02
C TYR A 48 9.34 8.44 5.90
N ASP A 49 9.73 7.97 4.71
CA ASP A 49 10.03 8.82 3.55
C ASP A 49 8.79 9.58 3.03
N ILE A 50 7.60 8.97 3.11
CA ILE A 50 6.31 9.54 2.67
C ILE A 50 5.88 10.76 3.51
N GLY A 51 6.38 10.92 4.73
CA GLY A 51 6.13 12.09 5.57
C GLY A 51 4.68 12.26 6.03
N ASN A 52 4.09 13.44 5.79
CA ASN A 52 2.74 13.80 6.30
C ASN A 52 1.59 13.39 5.36
N MET A 53 1.83 12.48 4.41
CA MET A 53 0.78 12.02 3.51
C MET A 53 -0.30 11.26 4.28
N LYS A 54 -1.57 11.57 3.99
CA LYS A 54 -2.71 10.78 4.49
C LYS A 54 -2.89 9.57 3.60
N ILE A 55 -2.68 8.39 4.18
CA ILE A 55 -2.90 7.13 3.49
C ILE A 55 -4.35 6.67 3.69
N SER A 56 -4.92 5.97 2.72
CA SER A 56 -6.15 5.21 2.91
C SER A 56 -5.84 3.73 3.00
N ALA A 57 -5.70 3.20 4.22
CA ALA A 57 -5.50 1.77 4.43
C ALA A 57 -6.59 0.93 3.75
N GLN A 58 -7.82 1.44 3.73
CA GLN A 58 -8.94 0.79 3.05
C GLN A 58 -8.83 0.84 1.53
N LEU A 59 -8.31 1.93 0.94
CA LEU A 59 -8.03 1.99 -0.49
C LEU A 59 -6.90 1.03 -0.87
N ILE A 60 -5.82 1.01 -0.10
CA ILE A 60 -4.71 0.06 -0.29
C ILE A 60 -5.22 -1.37 -0.19
N HIS A 61 -6.02 -1.68 0.83
CA HIS A 61 -6.61 -3.00 0.99
C HIS A 61 -7.49 -3.39 -0.21
N ASN A 62 -8.35 -2.48 -0.69
CA ASN A 62 -9.17 -2.72 -1.87
C ASN A 62 -8.35 -2.86 -3.17
N LEU A 63 -7.25 -2.10 -3.31
CA LEU A 63 -6.31 -2.26 -4.42
C LEU A 63 -5.69 -3.67 -4.38
N LEU A 64 -5.11 -4.06 -3.25
CA LEU A 64 -4.45 -5.37 -3.10
C LEU A 64 -5.39 -6.56 -3.38
N LEU A 65 -6.67 -6.47 -3.00
CA LEU A 65 -7.65 -7.54 -3.23
C LEU A 65 -8.13 -7.65 -4.68
N ARG A 66 -7.93 -6.61 -5.51
CA ARG A 66 -8.44 -6.54 -6.88
C ARG A 66 -7.32 -6.41 -7.93
N ARG A 67 -6.12 -6.89 -7.58
CA ARG A 67 -5.00 -6.95 -8.52
C ARG A 67 -5.36 -7.91 -9.65
N VAL A 68 -5.28 -7.42 -10.88
CA VAL A 68 -5.46 -8.20 -12.10
C VAL A 68 -4.07 -8.63 -12.59
N VAL A 69 -3.97 -9.83 -13.18
CA VAL A 69 -2.73 -10.29 -13.82
C VAL A 69 -2.39 -9.31 -14.94
N SER A 70 -1.21 -8.69 -14.85
CA SER A 70 -0.67 -7.84 -15.91
C SER A 70 0.14 -8.70 -16.89
N VAL A 71 0.10 -8.35 -18.17
CA VAL A 71 0.97 -8.95 -19.20
C VAL A 71 2.37 -8.31 -19.17
N ASP A 72 2.45 -7.09 -18.66
CA ASP A 72 3.69 -6.33 -18.52
C ASP A 72 4.12 -6.35 -17.04
N GLU A 73 5.37 -6.76 -16.81
CA GLU A 73 5.97 -6.98 -15.49
C GLU A 73 6.23 -5.66 -14.73
N ASP A 74 6.35 -4.54 -15.46
CA ASP A 74 6.63 -3.21 -14.90
C ASP A 74 5.36 -2.43 -14.51
N GLU A 75 4.17 -3.01 -14.69
CA GLU A 75 2.89 -2.39 -14.34
C GLU A 75 1.99 -3.27 -13.45
N LEU A 76 1.29 -2.60 -12.55
CA LEU A 76 0.26 -3.17 -11.70
C LEU A 76 -1.10 -2.69 -12.16
N ARG A 77 -2.00 -3.65 -12.43
CA ARG A 77 -3.38 -3.37 -12.82
C ARG A 77 -4.33 -3.68 -11.68
N PHE A 78 -5.25 -2.76 -11.42
CA PHE A 78 -6.27 -2.89 -10.40
C PHE A 78 -7.65 -2.58 -10.98
N CYS A 79 -8.63 -3.43 -10.70
CA CYS A 79 -10.02 -3.16 -11.03
C CYS A 79 -10.65 -2.30 -9.92
N LEU A 80 -10.73 -0.98 -10.15
CA LEU A 80 -11.37 -0.04 -9.24
C LEU A 80 -12.83 0.21 -9.66
N GLY A 81 -13.77 -0.01 -8.74
CA GLY A 81 -15.20 0.03 -9.10
C GLY A 81 -15.65 -1.27 -9.77
N LEU A 82 -16.60 -1.18 -10.70
CA LEU A 82 -17.13 -2.33 -11.45
C LEU A 82 -16.45 -2.53 -12.81
N GLU A 83 -15.89 -1.48 -13.40
CA GLU A 83 -15.47 -1.51 -14.82
C GLU A 83 -14.20 -0.70 -15.13
N LYS A 84 -13.53 -0.09 -14.14
CA LYS A 84 -12.35 0.73 -14.41
C LYS A 84 -11.07 0.00 -14.03
N ASP A 85 -10.36 -0.44 -15.05
CA ASP A 85 -8.97 -0.85 -14.94
C ASP A 85 -8.09 0.38 -14.79
N VAL A 86 -7.41 0.47 -13.65
CA VAL A 86 -6.42 1.51 -13.38
C VAL A 86 -5.04 0.86 -13.37
N ARG A 87 -4.11 1.50 -14.06
CA ARG A 87 -2.71 1.08 -14.16
C ARG A 87 -1.88 1.95 -13.24
N PHE A 88 -0.98 1.31 -12.51
CA PHE A 88 0.06 1.94 -11.72
C PHE A 88 1.40 1.39 -12.20
N SER A 89 2.37 2.25 -12.43
CA SER A 89 3.77 1.84 -12.42
C SER A 89 4.14 1.29 -11.03
N LEU A 90 5.20 0.47 -10.96
CA LEU A 90 5.75 0.03 -9.68
C LEU A 90 6.06 1.22 -8.76
N TYR A 91 6.59 2.31 -9.31
CA TYR A 91 6.88 3.53 -8.56
C TYR A 91 5.62 4.18 -7.97
N GLU A 92 4.57 4.37 -8.77
CA GLU A 92 3.31 4.97 -8.29
C GLU A 92 2.65 4.08 -7.23
N PHE A 93 2.71 2.76 -7.40
CA PHE A 93 2.22 1.83 -6.41
C PHE A 93 3.01 1.91 -5.09
N MET A 94 4.34 1.95 -5.15
CA MET A 94 5.20 2.13 -3.98
C MET A 94 4.90 3.45 -3.28
N LEU A 95 4.68 4.52 -4.04
CA LEU A 95 4.37 5.85 -3.50
C LEU A 95 3.02 5.85 -2.76
N VAL A 96 1.98 5.26 -3.35
CA VAL A 96 0.63 5.25 -2.75
C VAL A 96 0.53 4.28 -1.57
N THR A 97 1.22 3.15 -1.63
CA THR A 97 1.10 2.08 -0.62
C THR A 97 2.18 2.11 0.45
N GLY A 98 3.34 2.68 0.16
CA GLY A 98 4.55 2.53 0.96
C GLY A 98 5.15 1.11 0.92
N LEU A 99 4.67 0.23 0.04
CA LEU A 99 5.15 -1.14 -0.09
C LEU A 99 6.20 -1.22 -1.19
N SER A 100 7.38 -1.72 -0.88
CA SER A 100 8.38 -2.10 -1.89
C SER A 100 8.04 -3.48 -2.47
N PRO A 101 8.30 -3.74 -3.76
CA PRO A 101 8.40 -5.10 -4.25
C PRO A 101 9.36 -5.90 -3.37
N ALA A 102 9.04 -7.17 -3.13
CA ALA A 102 10.03 -8.08 -2.57
C ALA A 102 11.17 -8.17 -3.57
N ASN A 103 12.40 -7.89 -3.15
CA ASN A 103 13.55 -8.31 -3.92
C ASN A 103 13.53 -9.83 -3.89
N GLU A 104 13.48 -10.49 -5.04
CA GLU A 104 13.91 -11.88 -5.12
C GLU A 104 15.40 -11.86 -4.77
N GLU A 105 15.73 -12.20 -3.53
CA GLU A 105 17.11 -12.53 -3.17
C GLU A 105 17.47 -13.81 -3.93
N GLU A 106 18.36 -13.69 -4.93
CA GLU A 106 19.13 -14.81 -5.50
C GLU A 106 20.06 -15.44 -4.44
#